data_AF-K1SMP8-F1
#
_entry.id   AF-K1SMP8-F1
#
_cell.length_a   1.000
_cell.length_b   1.000
_cell.length_c   1.000
_cell.angle_alpha   90.00
_cell.angle_beta   90.00
_cell.angle_gamma   90.00
#
_symmetry.space_group_name_H-M   'P 1'
#
loop_
_entity.id
_entity.type
_entity.pdbx_description
1 polymer ?
#
loop_
_entity_poly.entity_id
_entity_poly.type
_entity_poly.pdbx_seq_one_letter_code
_entity_poly.pdbx_strand_id
1 'polypeptide(L)'
;MFVSQTVFLADIVDYGEYKNGSRSESITFSMKGFLQKMAYTIQTVILFGGLGIFGYNKQIKDGVINNATKNAIGTIAFGIPPILIIISMIVFRSKFKIHGELAEKIHSYITEKRAADGDEK
;
A
#
# COMPACT_ATOMS: atom_id res chain seq x y z
N MET A 1 0.96 12.63 -5.15
CA MET A 1 0.81 11.21 -4.73
C MET A 1 0.09 11.06 -3.38
N PHE A 2 0.27 11.96 -2.41
CA PHE A 2 -0.40 11.87 -1.10
C PHE A 2 -1.92 12.10 -1.13
N VAL A 3 -2.42 13.03 -1.96
CA VAL A 3 -3.85 13.39 -2.01
C VAL A 3 -4.73 12.23 -2.49
N SER A 4 -4.34 11.51 -3.53
CA SER A 4 -5.13 10.37 -4.03
C SER A 4 -5.22 9.25 -3.01
N GLN A 5 -4.15 8.98 -2.26
CA GLN A 5 -4.16 7.97 -1.20
C GLN A 5 -5.03 8.34 -0.01
N THR A 6 -5.14 9.63 0.32
CA THR A 6 -6.03 10.09 1.39
C THR A 6 -7.50 10.00 0.96
N VAL A 7 -7.81 10.25 -0.31
CA VAL A 7 -9.16 10.04 -0.86
C VAL A 7 -9.55 8.56 -0.82
N PHE A 8 -8.71 7.65 -1.33
CA PHE A 8 -8.98 6.22 -1.25
C PHE A 8 -9.14 5.71 0.18
N LEU A 9 -8.41 6.30 1.14
CA LEU A 9 -8.55 5.94 2.54
C LEU A 9 -9.91 6.38 3.12
N ALA A 10 -10.37 7.58 2.75
CA ALA A 10 -11.69 8.06 3.13
C ALA A 10 -12.80 7.16 2.57
N ASP A 11 -12.69 6.76 1.29
CA ASP A 11 -13.65 5.82 0.67
C ASP A 11 -13.71 4.47 1.40
N ILE A 12 -12.56 3.96 1.88
CA ILE A 12 -12.49 2.72 2.65
C ILE A 12 -13.15 2.89 4.03
N VAL A 13 -12.98 4.05 4.67
CA VAL A 13 -13.62 4.37 5.96
C VAL A 13 -15.14 4.46 5.77
N ASP A 14 -15.62 5.13 4.73
CA ASP A 14 -17.04 5.27 4.43
C ASP A 14 -17.67 3.92 4.06
N TYR A 15 -16.96 3.06 3.31
CA TYR A 15 -17.40 1.67 3.07
C TYR A 15 -17.45 0.84 4.36
N GLY A 16 -16.47 1.00 5.25
CA GLY A 16 -16.46 0.34 6.55
C GLY A 16 -17.65 0.77 7.41
N GLU A 17 -17.99 2.06 7.40
CA GLU A 17 -19.15 2.61 8.08
C GLU A 17 -20.47 2.09 7.48
N TYR A 18 -20.57 2.01 6.14
CA TYR A 18 -21.73 1.43 5.45
C TYR A 18 -21.98 -0.03 5.84
N LYS A 19 -20.92 -0.82 6.04
CA LYS A 19 -21.05 -2.25 6.35
C LYS A 19 -21.17 -2.57 7.83
N ASN A 20 -20.49 -1.81 8.70
CA ASN A 20 -20.43 -2.07 10.13
C ASN A 20 -21.34 -1.15 10.96
N GLY A 21 -21.95 -0.12 10.36
CA GLY A 21 -22.82 0.86 11.02
C GLY A 21 -22.08 1.92 11.86
N SER A 22 -20.83 1.68 12.24
CA SER A 22 -19.98 2.60 13.02
C SER A 22 -18.70 2.98 12.29
N ARG A 23 -18.25 4.22 12.48
CA ARG A 23 -17.08 4.79 11.80
C ARG A 23 -15.79 4.43 12.53
N SER A 24 -14.96 3.59 11.92
CA SER A 24 -13.67 3.14 12.48
C SER A 24 -12.46 3.84 11.84
N GLU A 25 -12.48 5.17 11.81
CA GLU A 25 -11.47 5.97 11.09
C GLU A 25 -10.05 5.78 11.65
N SER A 26 -9.89 5.86 12.97
CA SER A 26 -8.58 5.73 13.65
C SER A 26 -7.91 4.37 13.42
N ILE A 27 -8.72 3.30 13.33
CA ILE A 27 -8.22 1.94 13.09
C ILE A 27 -7.71 1.83 11.64
N THR A 28 -8.49 2.29 10.67
CA THR A 28 -8.09 2.26 9.25
C THR A 28 -6.88 3.16 9.00
N PHE A 29 -6.82 4.34 9.63
CA PHE A 29 -5.69 5.26 9.50
C PHE A 29 -4.41 4.70 10.12
N SER A 30 -4.47 4.12 11.32
CA SER A 30 -3.31 3.49 11.96
C SER A 30 -2.78 2.29 11.17
N MET A 31 -3.66 1.50 10.55
CA MET A 31 -3.30 0.37 9.70
C MET A 31 -2.44 0.78 8.50
N LYS A 32 -2.70 1.95 7.88
CA LYS A 32 -1.87 2.48 6.78
C LYS A 32 -0.41 2.63 7.22
N GLY A 33 -0.18 3.29 8.36
CA GLY A 33 1.16 3.52 8.89
C GLY A 33 1.86 2.23 9.30
N PHE A 34 1.13 1.31 9.92
CA PHE A 34 1.64 -0.01 10.29
C PHE A 34 2.11 -0.82 9.08
N LEU A 35 1.26 -0.96 8.05
CA LEU A 35 1.58 -1.71 6.83
C LEU A 35 2.77 -1.09 6.10
N GLN A 36 2.87 0.24 6.08
CA GLN A 36 4.01 0.93 5.47
C GLN A 36 5.32 0.62 6.20
N LYS A 37 5.33 0.66 7.54
CA LYS A 37 6.52 0.29 8.33
C LYS A 37 6.91 -1.17 8.12
N MET A 38 5.93 -2.07 8.13
CA MET A 38 6.15 -3.48 7.86
C MET A 38 6.75 -3.72 6.46
N ALA A 39 6.24 -3.02 5.45
CA ALA A 39 6.75 -3.09 4.08
C ALA A 39 8.23 -2.64 4.00
N TYR A 40 8.60 -1.54 4.68
CA TYR A 40 9.99 -1.09 4.72
C TYR A 40 10.92 -2.07 5.44
N THR A 41 10.45 -2.70 6.52
CA THR A 41 11.22 -3.76 7.21
C THR A 41 11.46 -4.94 6.27
N ILE A 42 10.42 -5.42 5.59
CA ILE A 42 10.54 -6.53 4.63
C ILE A 42 11.47 -6.16 3.47
N GLN A 43 11.32 -4.95 2.91
CA GLN A 43 12.19 -4.43 1.85
C GLN A 43 13.66 -4.44 2.29
N THR A 44 13.93 -4.00 3.52
CA THR A 44 15.28 -3.95 4.11
C THR A 44 15.86 -5.36 4.22
N VAL A 45 15.09 -6.32 4.73
CA VAL A 45 15.53 -7.72 4.84
C VAL A 45 15.86 -8.30 3.46
N ILE A 46 15.02 -8.07 2.45
CA ILE A 46 15.25 -8.57 1.09
C ILE A 46 16.51 -7.93 0.49
N LEU A 47 16.69 -6.62 0.65
CA LEU A 47 17.84 -5.90 0.11
C LEU A 47 19.15 -6.38 0.74
N PHE A 48 19.25 -6.36 2.07
CA PHE A 48 20.47 -6.76 2.77
C PHE A 48 20.73 -8.27 2.68
N GLY A 49 19.67 -9.09 2.69
CA GLY A 49 19.78 -10.53 2.44
C GLY A 49 20.30 -10.81 1.04
N GLY A 50 19.76 -10.15 0.02
CA GLY A 50 20.22 -10.26 -1.37
C GLY A 50 21.69 -9.86 -1.52
N LEU A 51 22.08 -8.69 -1.00
CA LEU A 51 23.48 -8.23 -1.03
C LEU A 51 24.43 -9.18 -0.27
N GLY A 52 23.96 -9.77 0.83
CA GLY A 52 24.71 -10.75 1.61
C GLY A 52 25.02 -12.03 0.82
N ILE A 53 24.03 -12.57 0.10
CA ILE A 53 24.19 -13.78 -0.73
C ILE A 53 25.26 -13.58 -1.81
N PHE A 54 25.31 -12.41 -2.44
CA PHE A 54 26.31 -12.11 -3.48
C PHE A 54 27.68 -11.70 -2.92
N GLY A 55 27.89 -11.75 -1.59
CA GLY A 55 29.18 -11.46 -0.97
C GLY A 55 29.64 -10.01 -1.14
N TYR A 56 28.70 -9.08 -1.36
CA TYR A 56 28.97 -7.68 -1.68
C TYR A 56 29.93 -7.00 -0.68
N ASN A 57 29.75 -7.27 0.62
CA ASN A 57 30.60 -6.72 1.68
C ASN A 57 32.09 -7.12 1.58
N LYS A 58 32.40 -8.29 0.99
CA LYS A 58 33.78 -8.72 0.75
C LYS A 58 34.35 -8.04 -0.50
N GLN A 59 33.57 -8.03 -1.58
CA GLN A 59 33.97 -7.45 -2.86
C GLN A 59 34.23 -5.94 -2.81
N ILE A 60 33.51 -5.20 -1.96
CA ILE A 60 33.79 -3.78 -1.74
C ILE A 60 35.14 -3.54 -1.07
N LYS A 61 35.55 -4.41 -0.12
CA LYS A 61 36.83 -4.26 0.58
C LYS A 61 38.02 -4.48 -0.35
N ASP A 62 37.87 -5.38 -1.30
CA ASP A 62 38.88 -5.69 -2.31
C ASP A 62 38.87 -4.70 -3.50
N GLY A 63 37.94 -3.74 -3.51
CA GLY A 63 37.83 -2.70 -4.54
C GLY A 63 37.29 -3.17 -5.89
N VAL A 64 36.98 -4.47 -6.05
CA VAL A 64 36.53 -5.07 -7.31
C VAL A 64 35.19 -5.77 -7.13
N ILE A 65 34.13 -5.19 -7.72
CA ILE A 65 32.79 -5.80 -7.75
C ILE A 65 32.62 -6.59 -9.04
N ASN A 66 32.35 -7.89 -8.92
CA ASN A 66 32.11 -8.77 -10.07
C ASN A 66 30.82 -8.37 -10.82
N ASN A 67 30.79 -8.63 -12.13
CA ASN A 67 29.64 -8.41 -13.01
C ASN A 67 28.38 -9.12 -12.53
N ALA A 68 28.51 -10.32 -11.93
CA ALA A 68 27.37 -11.04 -11.34
C ALA A 68 26.68 -10.23 -10.22
N THR A 69 27.46 -9.62 -9.33
CA THR A 69 26.93 -8.79 -8.24
C THR A 69 26.34 -7.48 -8.74
N LYS A 70 26.96 -6.84 -9.73
CA LYS A 70 26.41 -5.64 -10.38
C LYS A 70 25.04 -5.92 -11.03
N ASN A 71 24.94 -7.04 -11.75
CA ASN A 71 23.68 -7.47 -12.37
C ASN A 71 22.62 -7.84 -11.33
N ALA A 72 23.01 -8.45 -10.21
CA ALA A 72 22.11 -8.76 -9.11
C ALA A 72 21.52 -7.49 -8.48
N ILE A 73 22.36 -6.49 -8.18
CA ILE A 73 21.91 -5.19 -7.65
C ILE A 73 20.98 -4.49 -8.65
N GLY A 74 21.36 -4.49 -9.93
CA GLY A 74 20.52 -3.95 -11.00
C GLY A 74 19.14 -4.61 -11.06
N THR A 75 19.10 -5.95 -10.97
CA THR A 75 17.84 -6.70 -10.95
C THR A 75 16.99 -6.42 -9.72
N ILE A 76 17.60 -6.30 -8.53
CA ILE A 76 16.87 -5.97 -7.29
C ILE A 76 16.29 -4.56 -7.36
N ALA A 77 17.06 -3.59 -7.86
CA ALA A 77 16.67 -2.19 -7.91
C ALA A 77 15.68 -1.86 -9.03
N PHE A 78 15.79 -2.53 -10.19
CA PHE A 78 15.02 -2.18 -11.38
C PHE A 78 14.11 -3.30 -11.89
N GLY A 79 14.39 -4.56 -11.56
CA GLY A 79 13.56 -5.70 -11.97
C GLY A 79 12.41 -5.98 -11.00
N ILE A 80 12.67 -5.97 -9.69
CA ILE A 80 11.66 -6.30 -8.67
C ILE A 80 10.53 -5.24 -8.60
N PRO A 81 10.81 -3.92 -8.55
CA PRO A 81 9.75 -2.92 -8.43
C PRO A 81 8.66 -2.96 -9.53
N PRO A 82 8.98 -3.04 -10.84
CA PRO A 82 7.94 -3.10 -11.86
C PRO A 82 7.10 -4.38 -11.78
N ILE A 83 7.68 -5.53 -11.41
CA ILE A 83 6.94 -6.77 -11.21
C ILE A 83 5.93 -6.61 -10.08
N LEU A 84 6.34 -6.03 -8.95
CA LEU A 84 5.46 -5.78 -7.81
C LEU A 84 4.34 -4.79 -8.17
N ILE A 85 4.62 -3.77 -8.97
CA ILE A 85 3.61 -2.82 -9.47
C ILE A 85 2.57 -3.54 -10.33
N ILE A 86 2.99 -4.40 -11.25
CA ILE A 86 2.07 -5.16 -12.11
C ILE A 86 1.17 -6.06 -11.26
N ILE A 87 1.73 -6.78 -10.29
CA ILE A 87 0.95 -7.61 -9.36
C ILE A 87 -0.04 -6.76 -8.57
N SER A 88 0.41 -5.61 -8.05
CA SER A 88 -0.45 -4.67 -7.32
C SER A 88 -1.60 -4.18 -8.20
N MET A 89 -1.36 -3.89 -9.48
CA MET A 89 -2.38 -3.45 -10.43
C MET A 89 -3.42 -4.55 -10.71
N ILE A 90 -2.99 -5.81 -10.83
CA ILE A 90 -3.91 -6.95 -11.00
C ILE A 90 -4.82 -7.09 -9.77
N VAL A 91 -4.24 -7.03 -8.57
CA VAL A 91 -4.99 -7.12 -7.31
C VAL A 91 -5.97 -5.96 -7.18
N PHE A 92 -5.53 -4.74 -7.48
CA PHE A 92 -6.38 -3.54 -7.45
C PHE A 92 -7.58 -3.71 -8.37
N ARG A 93 -7.36 -4.13 -9.62
CA ARG A 93 -8.45 -4.34 -10.59
C ARG A 93 -9.43 -5.44 -10.19
N SER A 94 -8.96 -6.50 -9.54
CA SER A 94 -9.80 -7.66 -9.18
C SER A 94 -10.56 -7.48 -7.86
N LYS A 95 -10.01 -6.74 -6.90
CA LYS A 95 -10.52 -6.68 -5.52
C LYS A 95 -11.09 -5.33 -5.11
N PHE A 96 -10.75 -4.24 -5.80
CA PHE A 96 -11.29 -2.93 -5.50
C PHE A 96 -12.72 -2.82 -6.05
N LYS A 97 -13.71 -2.89 -5.15
CA LYS A 97 -15.16 -2.91 -5.51
C LYS A 97 -15.83 -1.54 -5.41
N ILE A 98 -15.15 -0.54 -4.86
CA ILE A 98 -15.71 0.79 -4.58
C ILE A 98 -15.60 1.63 -5.86
N HIS A 99 -16.44 1.31 -6.86
CA HIS A 99 -16.50 2.04 -8.12
C HIS A 99 -17.92 2.02 -8.69
N GLY A 100 -18.32 3.09 -9.39
CA GLY A 100 -19.65 3.21 -10.00
C GLY A 100 -20.79 3.20 -8.98
N GLU A 101 -21.81 2.38 -9.22
CA GLU A 101 -23.06 2.32 -8.46
C GLU A 101 -22.86 2.06 -6.96
N LEU A 102 -21.85 1.27 -6.57
CA LEU A 102 -21.57 1.01 -5.15
C LEU A 102 -21.01 2.26 -4.44
N ALA A 103 -20.15 3.03 -5.12
CA ALA A 103 -19.60 4.26 -4.54
C ALA A 103 -20.71 5.31 -4.36
N GLU A 104 -21.61 5.44 -5.33
CA GLU A 104 -22.75 6.34 -5.29
C GLU A 104 -23.74 5.95 -4.18
N LYS A 105 -24.03 4.64 -4.04
CA LYS A 105 -24.88 4.13 -2.96
C LYS A 105 -24.30 4.37 -1.56
N ILE A 106 -22.99 4.21 -1.39
CA ILE A 106 -22.32 4.53 -0.11
C ILE A 106 -22.41 6.03 0.16
N HIS A 107 -22.17 6.86 -0.86
CA HIS A 107 -22.23 8.32 -0.72
C HIS A 107 -23.62 8.80 -0.31
N SER A 108 -24.68 8.29 -0.95
CA SER A 108 -26.07 8.60 -0.60
C SER A 108 -26.40 8.16 0.82
N TYR A 109 -26.04 6.93 1.21
CA TYR A 109 -26.26 6.42 2.57
C TYR A 109 -25.60 7.30 3.64
N ILE A 110 -24.34 7.71 3.43
CA ILE A 110 -23.61 8.56 4.38
C ILE A 110 -24.22 9.97 4.43
N THR A 111 -24.67 10.50 3.30
CA THR A 111 -25.31 11.83 3.23
C THR A 111 -26.65 11.84 3.95
N GLU A 112 -27.50 10.83 3.73
CA GLU A 112 -28.79 10.68 4.42
C GLU A 112 -28.62 10.52 5.93
N LYS A 113 -27.68 9.66 6.37
CA LYS A 113 -27.40 9.47 7.79
C LYS A 113 -26.91 10.76 8.46
N ARG A 114 -26.05 11.54 7.79
CA ARG A 114 -25.58 12.83 8.30
C ARG A 114 -26.66 13.90 8.32
N ALA A 115 -27.61 13.86 7.39
CA ALA A 115 -28.77 14.75 7.42
C ALA A 115 -29.70 14.42 8.61
N ALA A 116 -29.94 13.13 8.87
CA ALA A 116 -30.72 12.68 10.01
C ALA A 116 -30.06 13.02 11.37
N ASP A 117 -28.75 12.80 11.51
CA ASP A 117 -28.00 13.14 12.74
C ASP A 117 -27.85 14.68 12.94
N GLY A 118 -28.09 15.47 11.89
CA GLY A 118 -28.05 16.94 11.90
C GLY A 118 -29.36 17.60 12.32
N ASP A 119 -30.49 16.91 12.17
CA ASP A 119 -31.83 17.35 12.61
C ASP A 119 -32.12 17.01 14.09
N GLU A 120 -31.31 16.15 14.73
CA GLU A 120 -31.43 15.77 16.15
C GLU A 120 -30.63 16.68 17.13
N LYS A 121 -30.07 17.81 16.66
CA LYS A 121 -29.32 18.78 17.49
C LYS A 121 -29.91 20.18 17.42
#